data_AF-A0A1D2QHK7-F1
#
_entry.id   AF-A0A1D2QHK7-F1
#
_cell.length_a   1.000
_cell.length_b   1.000
_cell.length_c   1.000
_cell.angle_alpha   90.00
_cell.angle_beta   90.00
_cell.angle_gamma   90.00
#
_symmetry.space_group_name_H-M   'P 1'
#
loop_
_entity.id
_entity.type
_entity.pdbx_description
1 polymer ?
#
loop_
_entity_poly.entity_id
_entity_poly.type
_entity_poly.pdbx_seq_one_letter_code
_entity_poly.pdbx_strand_id
1 'polypeptide(L)'
;MANRKGDRRERELVNRLDDTGFAVMRAPASGGATQRELPDVLAGNGNAFYAIEAKSSAGDPIYLTGEEVEALVYFSQNFGAKPKIGARFDREDWYFFHPADVHQTKGGNYRVKKETALNEGETMDELWKDDEDEASKHSVSDVLHAVEQGVLSVDEATEILE
;
A
#
# COMPACT_ATOMS: atom_id res chain seq x y z
N MET A 1 27.61 0.58 -1.67
CA MET A 1 26.95 1.90 -1.89
C MET A 1 25.46 1.76 -2.18
N ALA A 2 25.02 0.75 -2.96
CA ALA A 2 23.58 0.48 -3.21
C ALA A 2 22.75 0.31 -1.91
N ASN A 3 23.27 -0.48 -0.97
CA ASN A 3 22.60 -0.75 0.32
C ASN A 3 22.34 0.51 1.16
N ARG A 4 23.25 1.51 1.13
CA ARG A 4 23.05 2.81 1.84
C ARG A 4 22.00 3.70 1.18
N LYS A 5 21.80 3.60 -0.14
CA LYS A 5 20.84 4.42 -0.89
C LYS A 5 19.43 3.83 -0.84
N GLY A 6 19.31 2.51 -0.93
CA GLY A 6 18.05 1.78 -0.66
C GLY A 6 17.55 2.07 0.76
N ASP A 7 18.43 1.88 1.74
CA ASP A 7 18.15 2.18 3.15
C ASP A 7 17.76 3.65 3.40
N ARG A 8 18.28 4.61 2.62
CA ARG A 8 17.83 6.01 2.69
C ARG A 8 16.41 6.21 2.14
N ARG A 9 16.08 5.58 1.00
CA ARG A 9 14.76 5.72 0.37
C ARG A 9 13.69 4.96 1.14
N GLU A 10 13.99 3.79 1.68
CA GLU A 10 13.10 3.10 2.62
C GLU A 10 12.84 3.94 3.87
N ARG A 11 13.87 4.59 4.45
CA ARG A 11 13.65 5.53 5.58
C ARG A 11 12.79 6.74 5.18
N GLU A 12 12.99 7.28 3.98
CA GLU A 12 12.13 8.35 3.47
C GLU A 12 10.67 7.89 3.37
N LEU A 13 10.42 6.69 2.83
CA LEU A 13 9.07 6.13 2.76
C LEU A 13 8.46 5.96 4.16
N VAL A 14 9.21 5.37 5.10
CA VAL A 14 8.76 5.19 6.49
C VAL A 14 8.36 6.51 7.13
N ASN A 15 9.25 7.51 7.06
CA ASN A 15 8.97 8.82 7.66
C ASN A 15 7.74 9.48 7.01
N ARG A 16 7.58 9.37 5.69
CA ARG A 16 6.45 9.96 4.99
C ARG A 16 5.13 9.30 5.39
N LEU A 17 5.09 7.97 5.54
CA LEU A 17 3.92 7.23 6.00
C LEU A 17 3.58 7.58 7.46
N ASP A 18 4.59 7.68 8.32
CA ASP A 18 4.44 8.09 9.73
C ASP A 18 3.89 9.52 9.85
N ASP A 19 4.43 10.45 9.05
CA ASP A 19 3.96 11.85 8.97
C ASP A 19 2.49 11.95 8.51
N THR A 20 1.99 10.99 7.72
CA THR A 20 0.58 10.91 7.32
C THR A 20 -0.34 10.23 8.34
N GLY A 21 0.22 9.68 9.43
CA GLY A 21 -0.54 9.10 10.54
C GLY A 21 -0.56 7.57 10.60
N PHE A 22 0.16 6.87 9.71
CA PHE A 22 0.30 5.42 9.81
C PHE A 22 1.27 5.06 10.93
N ALA A 23 1.00 3.99 11.67
CA ALA A 23 2.03 3.28 12.40
C ALA A 23 2.84 2.43 11.41
N VAL A 24 4.17 2.58 11.41
CA VAL A 24 5.03 1.99 10.38
C VAL A 24 6.17 1.16 10.97
N MET A 25 6.48 0.03 10.32
CA MET A 25 7.68 -0.75 10.59
C MET A 25 8.40 -1.14 9.29
N ARG A 26 9.73 -1.18 9.33
CA ARG A 26 10.55 -1.80 8.27
C ARG A 26 10.84 -3.25 8.61
N ALA A 27 10.78 -4.12 7.61
CA ALA A 27 11.19 -5.50 7.79
C ALA A 27 12.71 -5.58 8.04
N PRO A 28 13.16 -6.42 8.98
CA PRO A 28 14.57 -6.64 9.21
C PRO A 28 15.17 -7.38 8.01
N ALA A 29 16.15 -6.76 7.35
CA ALA A 29 16.94 -7.36 6.28
C ALA A 29 16.12 -7.95 5.12
N SER A 30 15.20 -7.16 4.56
CA SER A 30 14.47 -7.46 3.31
C SER A 30 15.40 -7.82 2.13
N GLY A 31 16.69 -7.50 2.21
CA GLY A 31 17.74 -7.87 1.24
C GLY A 31 18.43 -9.23 1.43
N GLY A 32 17.79 -10.23 2.06
CA GLY A 32 18.25 -11.63 2.00
C GLY A 32 19.02 -12.18 3.22
N ALA A 33 18.89 -11.57 4.41
CA ALA A 33 19.48 -12.16 5.63
C ALA A 33 18.56 -13.21 6.29
N THR A 34 17.35 -13.40 5.78
CA THR A 34 16.40 -14.41 6.26
C THR A 34 15.85 -15.23 5.10
N GLN A 35 15.45 -16.48 5.36
CA GLN A 35 14.74 -17.31 4.38
C GLN A 35 13.27 -16.89 4.21
N ARG A 36 12.82 -15.86 4.95
CA ARG A 36 11.45 -15.38 4.90
C ARG A 36 11.38 -14.25 3.88
N GLU A 37 10.46 -14.39 2.95
CA GLU A 37 10.11 -13.33 2.02
C GLU A 37 9.24 -12.33 2.77
N LEU A 38 9.77 -11.13 3.01
CA LEU A 38 9.14 -10.06 3.76
C LEU A 38 9.05 -8.83 2.85
N PRO A 39 7.96 -8.05 2.93
CA PRO A 39 7.92 -6.74 2.28
C PRO A 39 8.94 -5.80 2.92
N ASP A 40 9.31 -4.72 2.23
CA ASP A 40 10.20 -3.72 2.81
C ASP A 40 9.57 -2.97 4.00
N VAL A 41 8.29 -2.62 3.88
CA VAL A 41 7.55 -1.80 4.86
C VAL A 41 6.19 -2.41 5.14
N LEU A 42 5.80 -2.38 6.42
CA LEU A 42 4.41 -2.53 6.86
C LEU A 42 3.93 -1.21 7.43
N ALA A 43 2.74 -0.80 7.04
CA ALA A 43 2.09 0.41 7.53
C ALA A 43 0.63 0.09 7.89
N GLY A 44 0.12 0.67 8.95
CA GLY A 44 -1.30 0.56 9.29
C GLY A 44 -1.79 1.65 10.23
N ASN A 45 -3.06 2.02 10.10
CA ASN A 45 -3.68 3.09 10.90
C ASN A 45 -4.80 2.56 11.82
N GLY A 46 -4.94 1.23 11.90
CA GLY A 46 -6.01 0.54 12.62
C GLY A 46 -7.14 0.03 11.73
N ASN A 47 -7.32 0.63 10.55
CA ASN A 47 -8.36 0.28 9.57
C ASN A 47 -7.73 -0.32 8.30
N ALA A 48 -6.82 0.40 7.63
CA ALA A 48 -5.94 -0.16 6.62
C ALA A 48 -4.69 -0.77 7.23
N PHE A 49 -4.26 -1.84 6.58
CA PHE A 49 -2.92 -2.40 6.72
C PHE A 49 -2.35 -2.58 5.31
N TYR A 50 -1.15 -2.05 5.07
CA TYR A 50 -0.44 -2.15 3.81
C TYR A 50 0.88 -2.88 4.01
N ALA A 51 1.17 -3.82 3.10
CA ALA A 51 2.49 -4.38 2.91
C ALA A 51 3.07 -3.79 1.62
N ILE A 52 4.25 -3.18 1.72
CA ILE A 52 4.81 -2.35 0.66
C ILE A 52 6.18 -2.86 0.25
N GLU A 53 6.33 -3.15 -1.04
CA GLU A 53 7.62 -3.37 -1.70
C GLU A 53 8.10 -2.04 -2.30
N ALA A 54 9.27 -1.55 -1.87
CA ALA A 54 9.72 -0.19 -2.16
C ALA A 54 10.83 -0.17 -3.22
N LYS A 55 10.53 0.33 -4.41
CA LYS A 55 11.51 0.53 -5.48
C LYS A 55 11.77 2.00 -5.73
N SER A 56 13.04 2.34 -5.89
CA SER A 56 13.45 3.70 -6.28
C SER A 56 14.46 3.66 -7.43
N SER A 57 14.34 4.63 -8.34
CA SER A 57 15.24 4.73 -9.49
C SER A 57 15.54 6.19 -9.86
N ALA A 58 16.75 6.41 -10.37
CA ALA A 58 17.13 7.69 -10.98
C ALA A 58 16.80 7.76 -12.48
N GLY A 59 16.41 6.64 -13.08
CA GLY A 59 15.93 6.54 -14.46
C GLY A 59 14.59 5.83 -14.53
N ASP A 60 14.06 5.71 -15.74
CA ASP A 60 12.82 4.99 -16.04
C ASP A 60 13.07 3.86 -17.05
N PRO A 61 12.36 2.72 -16.93
CA PRO A 61 11.35 2.39 -15.91
C PRO A 61 11.94 1.74 -14.64
N ILE A 62 11.13 1.61 -13.60
CA ILE A 62 11.38 0.74 -12.43
C ILE A 62 10.97 -0.69 -12.78
N TYR A 63 11.75 -1.68 -12.36
CA TYR A 63 11.47 -3.10 -12.53
C TYR A 63 11.33 -3.81 -11.19
N LEU A 64 10.46 -4.82 -11.16
CA LEU A 64 10.36 -5.80 -10.09
C LEU A 64 10.41 -7.20 -10.70
N THR A 65 11.00 -8.16 -9.99
CA THR A 65 10.95 -9.56 -10.41
C THR A 65 9.56 -10.14 -10.16
N GLY A 66 9.22 -11.22 -10.86
CA GLY A 66 8.00 -11.98 -10.55
C GLY A 66 8.00 -12.49 -9.11
N GLU A 67 9.15 -13.00 -8.65
CA GLU A 67 9.34 -13.51 -7.28
C GLU A 67 9.07 -12.44 -6.21
N GLU A 68 9.56 -11.20 -6.38
CA GLU A 68 9.28 -10.09 -5.45
C GLU A 68 7.79 -9.80 -5.32
N VAL A 69 7.06 -9.86 -6.45
CA VAL A 69 5.62 -9.60 -6.46
C VAL A 69 4.83 -10.77 -5.87
N GLU A 70 5.21 -12.00 -6.19
CA GLU A 70 4.60 -13.21 -5.62
C GLU A 70 4.79 -13.28 -4.10
N ALA A 71 6.01 -13.01 -3.63
CA ALA A 71 6.36 -12.86 -2.22
C ALA A 71 5.48 -11.82 -1.51
N LEU A 72 5.37 -10.62 -2.10
CA LEU A 72 4.56 -9.54 -1.55
C LEU A 72 3.09 -9.97 -1.42
N VAL A 73 2.52 -10.54 -2.47
CA VAL A 73 1.11 -10.99 -2.48
C VAL A 73 0.90 -12.10 -1.44
N TYR A 74 1.79 -13.09 -1.40
CA TYR A 74 1.71 -14.19 -0.43
C TYR A 74 1.80 -13.67 1.02
N PHE A 75 2.75 -12.78 1.32
CA PHE A 75 2.87 -12.18 2.64
C PHE A 75 1.59 -11.42 3.00
N SER A 76 1.11 -10.57 2.09
CA SER A 76 -0.04 -9.69 2.28
C SER A 76 -1.30 -10.49 2.63
N GLN A 77 -1.56 -11.57 1.89
CA GLN A 77 -2.70 -12.47 2.13
C GLN A 77 -2.64 -13.13 3.51
N ASN A 78 -1.47 -13.61 3.92
CA ASN A 78 -1.32 -14.31 5.21
C ASN A 78 -1.30 -13.34 6.40
N PHE A 79 -0.82 -12.10 6.19
CA PHE A 79 -0.75 -11.09 7.23
C PHE A 79 -2.07 -10.33 7.42
N GLY A 80 -2.91 -10.26 6.38
CA GLY A 80 -4.13 -9.45 6.37
C GLY A 80 -3.85 -7.98 6.00
N ALA A 81 -2.94 -7.76 5.04
CA ALA A 81 -2.63 -6.43 4.52
C ALA A 81 -2.90 -6.35 3.01
N LYS A 82 -3.15 -5.14 2.51
CA LYS A 82 -3.24 -4.83 1.08
C LYS A 82 -1.82 -4.75 0.48
N PRO A 83 -1.48 -5.49 -0.58
CA PRO A 83 -0.17 -5.39 -1.21
C PRO A 83 -0.06 -4.09 -2.01
N LYS A 84 1.05 -3.36 -1.85
CA LYS A 84 1.36 -2.18 -2.64
C LYS A 84 2.81 -2.21 -3.14
N ILE A 85 3.00 -1.84 -4.40
CA ILE A 85 4.31 -1.56 -4.98
C ILE A 85 4.53 -0.05 -4.89
N GLY A 86 5.46 0.38 -4.04
CA GLY A 86 5.86 1.77 -3.91
C GLY A 86 6.95 2.13 -4.91
N ALA A 87 6.68 3.05 -5.83
CA ALA A 87 7.60 3.50 -6.87
C ALA A 87 8.03 4.95 -6.63
N ARG A 88 9.34 5.17 -6.53
CA ARG A 88 9.96 6.49 -6.31
C ARG A 88 10.95 6.84 -7.42
N PHE A 89 10.57 7.75 -8.31
CA PHE A 89 11.45 8.31 -9.34
C PHE A 89 12.18 9.56 -8.83
N ASP A 90 13.37 9.85 -9.35
CA ASP A 90 14.12 11.04 -8.92
C ASP A 90 13.31 12.34 -9.12
N ARG A 91 13.36 13.21 -8.10
CA ARG A 91 12.62 14.48 -7.98
C ARG A 91 11.09 14.41 -7.93
N GLU A 92 10.49 13.22 -8.01
CA GLU A 92 9.03 13.06 -7.84
C GLU A 92 8.66 12.61 -6.42
N ASP A 93 7.38 12.40 -6.16
CA ASP A 93 6.89 11.76 -4.94
C ASP A 93 6.87 10.23 -5.04
N TRP A 94 6.34 9.59 -4.00
CA TRP A 94 6.02 8.16 -3.99
C TRP A 94 4.66 7.94 -4.64
N TYR A 95 4.59 6.90 -5.47
CA TYR A 95 3.36 6.43 -6.10
C TYR A 95 3.17 4.96 -5.79
N PHE A 96 1.94 4.57 -5.51
CA PHE A 96 1.61 3.23 -5.07
C PHE A 96 0.67 2.55 -6.04
N PHE A 97 0.83 1.24 -6.17
CA PHE A 97 0.05 0.41 -7.07
C PHE A 97 -0.29 -0.90 -6.43
N HIS A 98 -1.51 -1.39 -6.64
CA HIS A 98 -1.77 -2.80 -6.43
C HIS A 98 -1.02 -3.63 -7.49
N PRO A 99 -0.45 -4.81 -7.16
CA PRO A 99 0.30 -5.62 -8.12
C PRO A 99 -0.43 -5.96 -9.42
N ALA A 100 -1.76 -6.07 -9.38
CA ALA A 100 -2.59 -6.35 -10.55
C ALA A 100 -2.61 -5.21 -11.59
N ASP A 101 -2.32 -3.97 -11.15
CA ASP A 101 -2.38 -2.77 -12.00
C ASP A 101 -1.00 -2.45 -12.61
N VAL A 102 0.05 -3.17 -12.20
CA VAL A 102 1.38 -3.01 -12.76
C VAL A 102 1.56 -3.86 -14.01
N HIS A 103 2.17 -3.28 -15.04
CA HIS A 103 2.42 -3.98 -16.29
C HIS A 103 3.37 -5.17 -16.11
N GLN A 104 2.83 -6.39 -16.29
CA GLN A 104 3.62 -7.60 -16.37
C GLN A 104 4.19 -7.81 -17.78
N THR A 105 5.50 -8.01 -17.85
CA THR A 105 6.21 -8.34 -19.08
C THR A 105 6.01 -9.81 -19.46
N LYS A 106 6.29 -10.18 -20.71
CA LYS A 106 6.22 -11.57 -21.18
C LYS A 106 7.11 -12.54 -20.39
N GLY A 107 8.15 -12.04 -19.72
CA GLY A 107 9.06 -12.83 -18.90
C GLY A 107 8.63 -12.99 -17.44
N GLY A 108 7.42 -12.55 -17.07
CA GLY A 108 6.90 -12.65 -15.70
C GLY A 108 7.30 -11.50 -14.76
N ASN A 109 8.31 -10.71 -15.13
CA ASN A 109 8.72 -9.51 -14.39
C ASN A 109 7.73 -8.36 -14.58
N TYR A 110 7.72 -7.43 -13.63
CA TYR A 110 6.85 -6.26 -13.62
C TYR A 110 7.66 -4.99 -13.92
N ARG A 111 7.00 -3.99 -14.51
CA ARG A 111 7.61 -2.66 -14.70
C ARG A 111 6.62 -1.53 -14.46
N VAL A 112 7.13 -0.46 -13.85
CA VAL A 112 6.42 0.81 -13.67
C VAL A 112 7.17 1.88 -14.46
N LYS A 113 6.49 2.52 -15.42
CA LYS A 113 7.02 3.69 -16.12
C LYS A 113 6.77 4.95 -15.29
N LYS A 114 7.66 5.94 -15.40
CA LYS A 114 7.48 7.22 -14.71
C LYS A 114 6.16 7.90 -15.09
N GLU A 115 5.84 7.94 -16.38
CA GLU A 115 4.59 8.51 -16.88
C GLU A 115 3.35 7.84 -16.27
N THR A 116 3.33 6.50 -16.18
CA THR A 116 2.25 5.75 -15.54
C THR A 116 2.15 6.11 -14.05
N ALA A 117 3.27 6.22 -13.33
CA ALA A 117 3.28 6.65 -11.93
C ALA A 117 2.69 8.04 -11.72
N LEU A 118 3.03 9.01 -12.58
CA LEU A 118 2.50 10.36 -12.46
C LEU A 118 1.00 10.47 -12.77
N ASN A 119 0.49 9.60 -13.65
CA ASN A 119 -0.88 9.70 -14.15
C ASN A 119 -1.88 8.80 -13.40
N GLU A 120 -1.44 7.63 -12.96
CA GLU A 120 -2.31 6.55 -12.48
C GLU A 120 -1.91 6.04 -11.09
N GLY A 121 -0.75 6.44 -10.56
CA GLY A 121 -0.27 5.95 -9.28
C GLY A 121 -0.96 6.63 -8.11
N GLU A 122 -1.39 5.84 -7.13
CA GLU A 122 -1.97 6.36 -5.88
C GLU A 122 -0.91 7.14 -5.11
N THR A 123 -1.31 8.26 -4.54
CA THR A 123 -0.50 9.12 -3.69
C THR A 123 -0.57 8.68 -2.22
N MET A 124 0.32 9.23 -1.38
CA MET A 124 0.30 8.96 0.06
C MET A 124 -1.04 9.37 0.71
N ASP A 125 -1.60 10.50 0.28
CA ASP A 125 -2.87 11.01 0.80
C ASP A 125 -4.04 10.11 0.38
N GLU A 126 -3.98 9.51 -0.81
CA GLU A 126 -4.98 8.55 -1.27
C GLU A 126 -4.89 7.24 -0.49
N LEU A 127 -3.69 6.74 -0.17
CA LEU A 127 -3.56 5.58 0.73
C LEU A 127 -4.21 5.81 2.09
N TRP A 128 -4.21 7.04 2.60
CA TRP A 128 -4.90 7.36 3.84
C TRP A 128 -6.43 7.40 3.69
N LYS A 129 -6.92 7.87 2.52
CA LYS A 129 -8.36 8.06 2.25
C LYS A 129 -9.07 6.82 1.71
N ASP A 130 -8.35 5.89 1.08
CA ASP A 130 -8.89 4.62 0.57
C ASP A 130 -9.62 3.81 1.67
N ASP A 131 -9.36 4.15 2.94
CA ASP A 131 -10.11 3.68 4.11
C ASP A 131 -11.41 4.42 4.40
N GLU A 132 -11.49 5.74 4.19
CA GLU A 132 -12.75 6.46 4.38
C GLU A 132 -13.81 5.91 3.41
N ASP A 133 -13.41 5.53 2.20
CA ASP A 133 -14.32 5.07 1.14
C ASP A 133 -14.70 3.57 1.24
N GLU A 134 -13.82 2.66 1.68
CA GLU A 134 -14.22 1.26 1.97
C GLU A 134 -14.98 1.13 3.30
N ALA A 135 -14.70 1.99 4.29
CA ALA A 135 -15.56 2.14 5.48
C ALA A 135 -16.87 2.88 5.16
N SER A 136 -16.97 3.56 4.00
CA SER A 136 -18.18 4.28 3.57
C SER A 136 -19.32 3.39 3.09
N LYS A 137 -19.20 2.06 3.18
CA LYS A 137 -20.39 1.22 2.96
C LYS A 137 -21.54 1.57 3.89
N HIS A 138 -21.26 2.17 5.05
CA HIS A 138 -21.98 3.26 5.71
C HIS A 138 -21.16 3.60 6.97
N SER A 139 -20.80 4.85 7.23
CA SER A 139 -20.19 5.15 8.54
C SER A 139 -21.21 4.85 9.64
N VAL A 140 -20.77 4.45 10.84
CA VAL A 140 -21.68 4.24 11.99
C VAL A 140 -22.58 5.47 12.19
N SER A 141 -22.06 6.67 11.95
CA SER A 141 -22.83 7.91 12.02
C SER A 141 -23.93 8.00 10.96
N ASP A 142 -23.68 7.53 9.74
CA ASP A 142 -24.68 7.51 8.65
C ASP A 142 -25.78 6.49 8.94
N VAL A 143 -25.41 5.31 9.45
CA VAL A 143 -26.39 4.29 9.87
C VAL A 143 -27.26 4.82 11.01
N LEU A 144 -26.66 5.47 12.01
CA LEU A 144 -27.40 6.04 13.14
C LEU A 144 -28.32 7.19 12.70
N HIS A 145 -27.89 8.05 11.78
CA HIS A 145 -28.77 9.09 11.22
C HIS A 145 -29.92 8.50 10.40
N ALA A 146 -29.71 7.42 9.66
CA ALA A 146 -30.77 6.73 8.94
C ALA A 146 -31.80 6.09 9.90
N VAL A 147 -31.36 5.58 11.06
CA VAL A 147 -32.26 5.12 12.13
C VAL A 147 -33.05 6.29 12.73
N GLU A 148 -32.38 7.42 13.02
CA GLU A 148 -33.02 8.62 13.55
C GLU A 148 -34.09 9.18 12.60
N GLN A 149 -33.83 9.14 11.28
CA GLN A 149 -34.76 9.56 10.25
C GLN A 149 -35.87 8.54 9.96
N GLY A 150 -35.84 7.36 10.60
CA GLY A 150 -36.81 6.27 10.39
C GLY A 150 -36.68 5.59 9.03
N VAL A 151 -35.54 5.74 8.36
CA VAL A 151 -35.22 5.11 7.07
C VAL A 151 -34.78 3.65 7.28
N LEU A 152 -34.10 3.37 8.40
CA LEU A 152 -33.69 2.03 8.83
C LEU A 152 -34.28 1.72 10.20
N SER A 153 -34.64 0.46 10.42
CA SER A 153 -34.86 -0.08 11.76
C SER A 153 -33.53 -0.34 12.48
N VAL A 154 -33.59 -0.44 13.81
CA VAL A 154 -32.41 -0.79 14.63
C VAL A 154 -31.86 -2.17 14.25
N ASP A 155 -32.73 -3.12 13.89
CA ASP A 155 -32.33 -4.47 13.50
C ASP A 155 -31.57 -4.46 12.16
N GLU A 156 -32.07 -3.74 11.15
CA GLU A 156 -31.39 -3.57 9.85
C GLU A 156 -30.06 -2.81 10.01
N ALA A 157 -30.04 -1.78 10.86
CA ALA A 157 -28.81 -1.07 11.19
C ALA A 157 -27.76 -1.96 11.86
N THR A 158 -28.19 -2.93 12.67
CA THR A 158 -27.30 -3.88 13.33
C THR A 158 -26.69 -4.85 12.32
N GLU A 159 -27.49 -5.37 11.39
CA GLU A 159 -27.00 -6.22 10.29
C GLU A 159 -26.01 -5.51 9.36
N ILE A 160 -26.14 -4.18 9.21
CA ILE A 160 -25.24 -3.35 8.40
C ILE A 160 -23.89 -3.10 9.12
N LEU A 161 -23.87 -3.16 10.45
CA LEU A 161 -22.70 -2.81 11.29
C LEU A 161 -21.93 -4.02 11.84
N GLU A 162 -22.44 -5.24 11.67
CA GLU A 162 -21.76 -6.52 11.96
C GLU A 162 -20.86 -6.98 10.81
#